data_AF-A0A529Y3L9-F1
#
_entry.id   AF-A0A529Y3L9-F1
#
_cell.length_a   1.000
_cell.length_b   1.000
_cell.length_c   1.000
_cell.angle_alpha   90.00
_cell.angle_beta   90.00
_cell.angle_gamma   90.00
#
_symmetry.space_group_name_H-M   'P 1'
#
loop_
_entity.id
_entity.type
_entity.pdbx_description
1 polymer ?
#
loop_
_entity_poly.entity_id
_entity_poly.type
_entity_poly.pdbx_seq_one_letter_code
_entity_poly.pdbx_strand_id
1 'polypeptide(L)'
;MAVTYLLQVQTSIGRRDSGILKITTASGDPPSAVALLERYASLGCKDELEQVLVKGRDWCAEVLQSHASHPFLIYFRSLETGAGWPATLAALLDLAAVIEAIDEPKLRGKAVLLREEGTHLADELSKLLRLDIGRPTTDREVLQQVLERAARAGHGTPKPHGLERLASLRKRYAPTVEALSRHLGSPTAPLLPNDRGLSREELAQLP
;
A
#
# COMPACT_ATOMS: atom_id res chain seq x y z
N MET A 1 -8.19 29.03 -19.83
CA MET A 1 -7.49 28.83 -18.55
C MET A 1 -8.31 28.00 -17.55
N ALA A 2 -9.53 28.38 -17.17
CA ALA A 2 -10.33 27.62 -16.19
C ALA A 2 -10.66 26.16 -16.63
N VAL A 3 -11.05 25.97 -17.89
CA VAL A 3 -11.33 24.62 -18.45
C VAL A 3 -10.07 23.74 -18.42
N THR A 4 -8.92 24.29 -18.80
CA THR A 4 -7.63 23.56 -18.82
C THR A 4 -7.21 23.12 -17.41
N TYR A 5 -7.36 24.00 -16.42
CA TYR A 5 -7.06 23.69 -15.03
C TYR A 5 -7.99 22.61 -14.47
N LEU A 6 -9.29 22.70 -14.76
CA LEU A 6 -10.26 21.67 -14.35
C LEU A 6 -9.91 20.31 -14.96
N LEU A 7 -9.58 20.26 -16.25
CA LEU A 7 -9.16 19.02 -16.92
C LEU A 7 -7.89 18.43 -16.31
N GLN A 8 -6.92 19.26 -15.93
CA GLN A 8 -5.70 18.83 -15.26
C GLN A 8 -5.97 18.23 -13.88
N VAL A 9 -6.85 18.87 -13.09
CA VAL A 9 -7.31 18.37 -11.79
C VAL A 9 -8.02 17.02 -11.96
N GLN A 10 -8.99 16.92 -12.87
CA GLN A 10 -9.72 15.68 -13.15
C GLN A 10 -8.79 14.55 -13.60
N THR A 11 -7.81 14.86 -14.45
CA THR A 11 -6.80 13.89 -14.89
C THR A 11 -5.95 13.39 -13.71
N SER A 12 -5.54 14.29 -12.82
CA SER A 12 -4.71 13.94 -11.66
C SER A 12 -5.46 13.06 -10.66
N ILE A 13 -6.73 13.39 -10.39
CA ILE A 13 -7.62 12.57 -9.54
C ILE A 13 -7.86 11.20 -10.19
N GLY A 14 -8.17 11.17 -11.49
CA GLY A 14 -8.40 9.92 -12.21
C GLY A 14 -7.19 8.98 -12.20
N ARG A 15 -5.97 9.52 -12.34
CA ARG A 15 -4.73 8.72 -12.21
C ARG A 15 -4.54 8.16 -10.81
N ARG A 16 -4.72 8.99 -9.78
CA ARG A 16 -4.65 8.57 -8.38
C ARG A 16 -5.64 7.43 -8.13
N ASP A 17 -6.90 7.62 -8.51
CA ASP A 17 -7.98 6.68 -8.19
C ASP A 17 -7.90 5.38 -9.00
N SER A 18 -7.43 5.44 -10.26
CA SER A 18 -7.14 4.23 -11.04
C SER A 18 -6.08 3.36 -10.37
N GLY A 19 -5.05 3.97 -9.77
CA GLY A 19 -4.05 3.24 -8.99
C GLY A 19 -4.62 2.58 -7.75
N ILE A 20 -5.48 3.30 -7.00
CA ILE A 20 -6.17 2.77 -5.83
C ILE A 20 -6.98 1.53 -6.20
N LEU A 21 -7.87 1.65 -7.20
CA LEU A 21 -8.75 0.56 -7.63
C LEU A 21 -7.98 -0.69 -8.05
N LYS A 22 -6.85 -0.53 -8.76
CA LYS A 22 -6.01 -1.67 -9.17
C LYS A 22 -5.44 -2.43 -7.97
N ILE A 23 -5.05 -1.72 -6.92
CA ILE A 23 -4.49 -2.34 -5.72
C ILE A 23 -5.60 -2.94 -4.84
N THR A 24 -6.70 -2.22 -4.61
CA THR A 24 -7.80 -2.70 -3.73
C THR A 24 -8.50 -3.94 -4.31
N THR A 25 -8.56 -4.08 -5.64
CA THR A 25 -9.09 -5.29 -6.31
C THR A 25 -8.42 -6.58 -5.82
N ALA A 26 -7.11 -6.54 -5.54
CA ALA A 26 -6.36 -7.72 -5.07
C ALA A 26 -6.13 -7.73 -3.55
N SER A 27 -6.18 -6.57 -2.90
CA SER A 27 -5.81 -6.40 -1.48
C SER A 27 -6.99 -6.27 -0.51
N GLY A 28 -8.23 -6.18 -1.02
CA GLY A 28 -9.44 -5.99 -0.22
C GLY A 28 -9.72 -4.53 0.13
N ASP A 29 -10.77 -4.33 0.92
CA ASP A 29 -11.17 -3.02 1.45
C ASP A 29 -11.47 -3.13 2.96
N PRO A 30 -10.63 -2.54 3.84
CA PRO A 30 -9.42 -1.78 3.54
C PRO A 30 -8.27 -2.65 2.98
N PRO A 31 -7.36 -2.08 2.17
CA PRO A 31 -6.32 -2.84 1.48
C PRO A 31 -5.27 -3.40 2.44
N SER A 32 -4.90 -4.66 2.26
CA SER A 32 -3.85 -5.36 3.03
C SER A 32 -2.78 -5.98 2.13
N ALA A 33 -1.51 -5.82 2.50
CA ALA A 33 -0.38 -6.42 1.78
C ALA A 33 -0.45 -7.96 1.77
N VAL A 34 -0.84 -8.57 2.89
CA VAL A 34 -0.94 -10.02 3.01
C VAL A 34 -2.08 -10.55 2.13
N ALA A 35 -3.23 -9.87 2.10
CA ALA A 35 -4.33 -10.23 1.22
C ALA A 35 -3.91 -10.20 -0.25
N LEU A 36 -3.14 -9.18 -0.65
CA LEU A 36 -2.60 -9.07 -2.01
C LEU A 36 -1.69 -10.26 -2.35
N LEU A 37 -0.73 -10.57 -1.47
CA LEU A 37 0.18 -11.71 -1.66
C LEU A 37 -0.58 -13.04 -1.77
N GLU A 38 -1.54 -13.28 -0.89
CA GLU A 38 -2.36 -14.48 -0.89
C GLU A 38 -3.25 -14.58 -2.13
N ARG A 39 -3.83 -13.46 -2.57
CA ARG A 39 -4.68 -13.40 -3.77
C ARG A 39 -3.88 -13.77 -5.02
N TYR A 40 -2.73 -13.13 -5.25
CA TYR A 40 -1.86 -13.46 -6.38
C TYR A 40 -1.34 -14.89 -6.34
N ALA A 41 -1.08 -15.44 -5.16
CA ALA A 41 -0.75 -16.85 -5.00
C ALA A 41 -1.91 -17.78 -5.37
N SER A 42 -3.13 -17.49 -4.90
CA SER A 42 -4.32 -18.31 -5.18
C SER A 42 -4.71 -18.33 -6.66
N LEU A 43 -4.43 -17.24 -7.39
CA LEU A 43 -4.71 -17.11 -8.81
C LEU A 43 -3.60 -17.72 -9.70
N GLY A 44 -2.49 -18.18 -9.10
CA GLY A 44 -1.34 -18.66 -9.86
C GLY A 44 -0.54 -17.56 -10.57
N CYS A 45 -0.80 -16.28 -10.27
CA CYS A 45 -0.23 -15.11 -10.95
C CYS A 45 0.93 -14.46 -10.18
N LYS A 46 1.74 -15.23 -9.43
CA LYS A 46 2.80 -14.66 -8.57
C LYS A 46 3.80 -13.78 -9.33
N ASP A 47 4.10 -14.14 -10.58
CA ASP A 47 5.02 -13.38 -11.43
C ASP A 47 4.51 -11.96 -11.75
N GLU A 48 3.20 -11.70 -11.64
CA GLU A 48 2.63 -10.36 -11.84
C GLU A 48 2.95 -9.39 -10.70
N LEU A 49 3.38 -9.87 -9.52
CA LEU A 49 3.83 -9.00 -8.43
C LEU A 49 4.97 -8.08 -8.86
N GLU A 50 5.79 -8.51 -9.81
CA GLU A 50 6.81 -7.66 -10.42
C GLU A 50 6.19 -6.37 -11.00
N GLN A 51 5.10 -6.51 -11.76
CA GLN A 51 4.40 -5.37 -12.35
C GLN A 51 3.66 -4.55 -11.29
N VAL A 52 3.14 -5.17 -10.24
CA VAL A 52 2.51 -4.46 -9.12
C VAL A 52 3.52 -3.52 -8.46
N LEU A 53 4.76 -3.98 -8.23
CA LEU A 53 5.81 -3.16 -7.64
C LEU A 53 6.21 -1.99 -8.54
N VAL A 54 6.38 -2.22 -9.84
CA VAL A 54 6.74 -1.17 -10.80
C VAL A 54 5.62 -0.13 -10.92
N LYS A 55 4.39 -0.58 -11.18
CA LYS A 55 3.23 0.30 -11.35
C LYS A 55 2.88 1.03 -10.06
N GLY A 56 3.07 0.38 -8.91
CA GLY A 56 2.90 1.01 -7.60
C GLY A 56 3.90 2.16 -7.39
N ARG A 57 5.15 2.01 -7.85
CA ARG A 57 6.17 3.05 -7.74
C ARG A 57 5.84 4.22 -8.65
N ASP A 58 5.45 3.93 -9.89
CA ASP A 58 5.04 4.95 -10.85
C ASP A 58 3.82 5.72 -10.32
N TRP A 59 2.84 5.03 -9.72
CA TRP A 59 1.71 5.66 -9.04
C TRP A 59 2.14 6.56 -7.88
N CYS A 60 3.10 6.13 -7.04
CA CYS A 60 3.62 6.97 -5.96
C CYS A 60 4.22 8.28 -6.52
N ALA A 61 5.03 8.19 -7.57
CA ALA A 61 5.65 9.35 -8.21
C ALA A 61 4.60 10.30 -8.84
N GLU A 62 3.57 9.76 -9.51
CA GLU A 62 2.47 10.55 -10.06
C GLU A 62 1.66 11.28 -8.98
N VAL A 63 1.35 10.60 -7.89
CA VAL A 63 0.64 11.19 -6.74
C VAL A 63 1.50 12.27 -6.09
N LEU A 64 2.78 12.00 -5.86
CA LEU A 64 3.71 12.98 -5.29
C LEU A 64 3.76 14.24 -6.15
N GLN A 65 4.04 14.08 -7.44
CA GLN A 65 4.17 15.21 -8.35
C GLN A 65 2.89 16.05 -8.43
N SER A 66 1.74 15.40 -8.58
CA SER A 66 0.46 16.09 -8.69
C SER A 66 0.06 16.81 -7.40
N HIS A 67 0.24 16.17 -6.24
CA HIS A 67 -0.18 16.69 -4.94
C HIS A 67 0.79 17.74 -4.38
N ALA A 68 2.10 17.62 -4.65
CA ALA A 68 3.06 18.67 -4.35
C ALA A 68 2.80 19.93 -5.18
N SER A 69 2.45 19.76 -6.46
CA SER A 69 2.12 20.89 -7.36
C SER A 69 0.76 21.52 -7.03
N HIS A 70 -0.20 20.71 -6.56
CA HIS A 70 -1.58 21.13 -6.27
C HIS A 70 -2.04 20.56 -4.91
N PRO A 71 -1.61 21.15 -3.77
CA PRO A 71 -1.84 20.59 -2.42
C PRO A 71 -3.29 20.30 -2.05
N PHE A 72 -4.24 21.05 -2.62
CA PHE A 72 -5.67 20.83 -2.35
C PHE A 72 -6.17 19.46 -2.87
N LEU A 73 -5.47 18.82 -3.82
CA LEU A 73 -5.80 17.48 -4.32
C LEU A 73 -5.74 16.40 -3.24
N ILE A 74 -4.93 16.61 -2.20
CA ILE A 74 -4.81 15.73 -1.03
C ILE A 74 -6.18 15.47 -0.38
N TYR A 75 -7.06 16.46 -0.40
CA TYR A 75 -8.36 16.42 0.26
C TYR A 75 -9.51 15.95 -0.65
N PHE A 76 -9.27 15.80 -1.96
CA PHE A 76 -10.31 15.35 -2.89
C PHE A 76 -10.68 13.90 -2.63
N ARG A 77 -11.96 13.65 -2.38
CA ARG A 77 -12.55 12.32 -2.19
C ARG A 77 -13.41 12.00 -3.40
N SER A 78 -13.11 10.92 -4.12
CA SER A 78 -14.02 10.43 -5.17
C SER A 78 -15.08 9.51 -4.57
N LEU A 79 -16.13 9.25 -5.33
CA LEU A 79 -17.19 8.33 -4.91
C LEU A 79 -16.69 6.89 -4.89
N GLU A 80 -15.78 6.55 -5.80
CA GLU A 80 -15.27 5.20 -6.01
C GLU A 80 -14.23 4.80 -4.97
N THR A 81 -13.36 5.72 -4.54
CA THR A 81 -12.23 5.39 -3.64
C THR A 81 -12.25 6.15 -2.32
N GLY A 82 -13.16 7.12 -2.17
CA GLY A 82 -13.30 7.93 -0.96
C GLY A 82 -12.01 8.65 -0.58
N ALA A 83 -11.64 8.57 0.70
CA ALA A 83 -10.36 9.05 1.20
C ALA A 83 -9.29 7.94 1.26
N GLY A 84 -9.50 6.79 0.63
CA GLY A 84 -8.73 5.55 0.85
C GLY A 84 -7.30 5.52 0.29
N TRP A 85 -6.82 6.59 -0.35
CA TRP A 85 -5.50 6.61 -0.97
C TRP A 85 -4.32 6.44 0.00
N PRO A 86 -4.33 6.96 1.25
CA PRO A 86 -3.27 6.68 2.22
C PRO A 86 -3.25 5.22 2.65
N ALA A 87 -4.41 4.55 2.72
CA ALA A 87 -4.48 3.13 3.00
C ALA A 87 -3.85 2.32 1.86
N THR A 88 -4.13 2.66 0.60
CA THR A 88 -3.46 2.04 -0.55
C THR A 88 -1.94 2.22 -0.49
N LEU A 89 -1.47 3.43 -0.17
CA LEU A 89 -0.05 3.70 0.00
C LEU A 89 0.57 2.83 1.11
N ALA A 90 -0.08 2.73 2.27
CA ALA A 90 0.38 1.86 3.36
C ALA A 90 0.46 0.40 2.93
N ALA A 91 -0.55 -0.12 2.23
CA ALA A 91 -0.56 -1.50 1.75
C ALA A 91 0.57 -1.77 0.73
N LEU A 92 0.88 -0.81 -0.16
CA LEU A 92 2.01 -0.92 -1.10
C LEU A 92 3.36 -0.91 -0.38
N LEU A 93 3.54 -0.05 0.60
CA LEU A 93 4.76 0.01 1.40
C LEU A 93 4.96 -1.25 2.24
N ASP A 94 3.87 -1.79 2.78
CA ASP A 94 3.87 -3.07 3.51
C ASP A 94 4.20 -4.24 2.61
N LEU A 95 3.63 -4.28 1.39
CA LEU A 95 3.99 -5.28 0.38
C LEU A 95 5.49 -5.24 0.08
N ALA A 96 6.03 -4.05 -0.19
CA ALA A 96 7.45 -3.86 -0.44
C ALA A 96 8.32 -4.31 0.74
N ALA A 97 7.94 -3.92 1.96
CA ALA A 97 8.69 -4.27 3.16
C ALA A 97 8.67 -5.77 3.46
N VAL A 98 7.55 -6.45 3.22
CA VAL A 98 7.45 -7.91 3.35
C VAL A 98 8.34 -8.61 2.33
N ILE A 99 8.32 -8.17 1.06
CA ILE A 99 9.17 -8.71 -0.01
C ILE A 99 10.67 -8.52 0.31
N GLU A 100 11.05 -7.36 0.85
CA GLU A 100 12.41 -7.13 1.33
C GLU A 100 12.78 -8.03 2.53
N ALA A 101 11.85 -8.31 3.42
CA ALA A 101 12.08 -9.12 4.62
C ALA A 101 12.22 -10.62 4.31
N ILE A 102 11.50 -11.12 3.31
CA ILE A 102 11.65 -12.50 2.80
C ILE A 102 12.80 -12.63 1.78
N ASP A 103 13.34 -11.50 1.31
CA ASP A 103 14.50 -11.40 0.42
C ASP A 103 14.31 -12.20 -0.88
N GLU A 104 13.14 -12.04 -1.52
CA GLU A 104 12.82 -12.66 -2.82
C GLU A 104 13.66 -12.01 -3.93
N PRO A 105 14.65 -12.72 -4.53
CA PRO A 105 15.64 -12.10 -5.41
C PRO A 105 15.05 -11.40 -6.64
N LYS A 106 13.97 -11.94 -7.23
CA LYS A 106 13.36 -11.34 -8.44
C LYS A 106 12.65 -10.02 -8.15
N LEU A 107 12.13 -9.87 -6.93
CA LEU A 107 11.27 -8.75 -6.55
C LEU A 107 12.00 -7.71 -5.70
N ARG A 108 13.06 -8.10 -4.97
CA ARG A 108 13.75 -7.26 -3.98
C ARG A 108 14.12 -5.88 -4.50
N GLY A 109 14.77 -5.78 -5.65
CA GLY A 109 15.20 -4.48 -6.19
C GLY A 109 14.02 -3.53 -6.44
N LYS A 110 12.91 -4.06 -6.95
CA LYS A 110 11.70 -3.28 -7.25
C LYS A 110 10.95 -2.92 -5.97
N ALA A 111 10.94 -3.81 -4.99
CA ALA A 111 10.37 -3.56 -3.66
C ALA A 111 11.12 -2.43 -2.94
N VAL A 112 12.45 -2.44 -2.96
CA VAL A 112 13.27 -1.36 -2.38
C VAL A 112 12.90 -0.01 -3.01
N LEU A 113 12.84 0.06 -4.35
CA LEU A 113 12.52 1.29 -5.06
C LEU A 113 11.08 1.78 -4.82
N LEU A 114 10.10 0.86 -4.78
CA LEU A 114 8.73 1.20 -4.40
C LEU A 114 8.67 1.76 -2.98
N ARG A 115 9.32 1.11 -2.02
CA ARG A 115 9.33 1.55 -0.62
C ARG A 115 9.93 2.95 -0.50
N GLU A 116 11.04 3.20 -1.17
CA GLU A 116 11.73 4.50 -1.10
C GLU A 116 10.88 5.62 -1.69
N GLU A 117 10.31 5.41 -2.88
CA GLU A 117 9.42 6.40 -3.51
C GLU A 117 8.15 6.64 -2.69
N GLY A 118 7.51 5.58 -2.20
CA GLY A 118 6.30 5.71 -1.38
C GLY A 118 6.56 6.33 -0.01
N THR A 119 7.73 6.08 0.59
CA THR A 119 8.14 6.74 1.85
C THR A 119 8.38 8.23 1.60
N HIS A 120 9.07 8.56 0.51
CA HIS A 120 9.29 9.95 0.09
C HIS A 120 7.98 10.69 -0.15
N LEU A 121 7.02 10.08 -0.85
CA LEU A 121 5.66 10.59 -1.01
C LEU A 121 5.01 10.89 0.35
N ALA A 122 5.03 9.92 1.26
CA ALA A 122 4.39 10.08 2.57
C ALA A 122 5.04 11.21 3.38
N ASP A 123 6.37 11.29 3.38
CA ASP A 123 7.14 12.29 4.12
C ASP A 123 6.91 13.70 3.57
N GLU A 124 6.95 13.88 2.24
CA GLU A 124 6.73 15.19 1.62
C GLU A 124 5.32 15.72 1.88
N LEU A 125 4.30 14.87 1.75
CA LEU A 125 2.93 15.29 2.04
C LEU A 125 2.73 15.56 3.53
N SER A 126 3.35 14.78 4.41
CA SER A 126 3.27 15.04 5.86
C SER A 126 3.95 16.33 6.26
N LYS A 127 5.11 16.67 5.66
CA LYS A 127 5.78 17.97 5.85
C LYS A 127 4.92 19.12 5.36
N LEU A 128 4.37 19.00 4.14
CA LEU A 128 3.49 20.00 3.54
C LEU A 128 2.27 20.30 4.40
N LEU A 129 1.68 19.26 4.99
CA LEU A 129 0.51 19.33 5.87
C LEU A 129 0.86 19.64 7.34
N ARG A 130 2.15 19.66 7.70
CA ARG A 130 2.67 19.86 9.06
C ARG A 130 2.08 18.88 10.07
N LEU A 131 2.04 17.60 9.69
CA LEU A 131 1.46 16.55 10.54
C LEU A 131 2.36 16.23 11.73
N ASP A 132 1.73 15.94 12.88
CA ASP A 132 2.41 15.34 14.02
C ASP A 132 2.57 13.83 13.79
N ILE A 133 3.82 13.38 13.76
CA ILE A 133 4.17 11.99 13.47
C ILE A 133 4.32 11.23 14.78
N GLY A 134 3.41 10.29 15.00
CA GLY A 134 3.37 9.47 16.20
C GLY A 134 4.51 8.44 16.29
N ARG A 135 4.47 7.61 17.33
CA ARG A 135 5.39 6.48 17.47
C ARG A 135 4.85 5.26 16.70
N PRO A 136 5.74 4.44 16.12
CA PRO A 136 5.32 3.18 15.51
C PRO A 136 4.75 2.23 16.57
N THR A 137 3.53 1.72 16.36
CA THR A 137 2.82 0.85 17.31
C THR A 137 2.63 -0.57 16.80
N THR A 138 3.41 -1.03 15.81
CA THR A 138 3.20 -2.37 15.27
C THR A 138 3.68 -3.45 16.24
N ASP A 139 2.76 -4.32 16.64
CA ASP A 139 3.04 -5.49 17.46
C ASP A 139 3.95 -6.49 16.72
N ARG A 140 4.96 -7.00 17.43
CA ARG A 140 5.89 -8.01 16.93
C ARG A 140 5.16 -9.30 16.53
N GLU A 141 4.13 -9.69 17.28
CA GLU A 141 3.34 -10.89 16.98
C GLU A 141 2.64 -10.79 15.62
N VAL A 142 2.05 -9.63 15.33
CA VAL A 142 1.40 -9.36 14.03
C VAL A 142 2.42 -9.43 12.89
N LEU A 143 3.62 -8.87 13.07
CA LEU A 143 4.67 -8.95 12.06
C LEU A 143 5.15 -10.37 11.77
N GLN A 144 5.18 -11.21 12.81
CA GLN A 144 5.50 -12.62 12.64
C GLN A 144 4.41 -13.32 11.82
N GLN A 145 3.14 -13.10 12.14
CA GLN A 145 2.02 -13.67 11.39
C GLN A 145 2.02 -13.24 9.91
N VAL A 146 2.37 -11.98 9.63
CA VAL A 146 2.51 -11.46 8.25
C VAL A 146 3.55 -12.26 7.47
N LEU A 147 4.75 -12.48 8.04
CA LEU A 147 5.81 -13.24 7.37
C LEU A 147 5.43 -14.71 7.18
N GLU A 148 4.77 -15.33 8.17
CA GLU A 148 4.30 -16.70 8.07
C GLU A 148 3.24 -16.87 6.97
N ARG A 149 2.31 -15.92 6.84
CA ARG A 149 1.29 -15.94 5.78
C ARG A 149 1.89 -15.72 4.40
N ALA A 150 2.82 -14.76 4.27
CA ALA A 150 3.57 -14.56 3.03
C ALA A 150 4.36 -15.82 2.61
N ALA A 151 4.95 -16.53 3.58
CA ALA A 151 5.64 -17.80 3.35
C ALA A 151 4.69 -18.92 2.91
N ARG A 152 3.53 -19.05 3.56
CA ARG A 152 2.47 -20.01 3.19
C ARG A 152 1.91 -19.74 1.79
N ALA A 153 1.81 -18.48 1.39
CA ALA A 153 1.45 -18.09 0.03
C ALA A 153 2.55 -18.44 -1.00
N GLY A 154 3.74 -18.85 -0.54
CA GLY A 154 4.84 -19.35 -1.37
C GLY A 154 5.60 -18.25 -2.11
N HIS A 155 5.79 -17.09 -1.47
CA HIS A 155 6.59 -15.97 -1.99
C HIS A 155 8.04 -15.97 -1.48
N GLY A 156 8.45 -17.04 -0.78
CA GLY A 156 9.79 -17.18 -0.22
C GLY A 156 9.75 -17.75 1.20
N THR A 157 10.94 -17.91 1.79
CA THR A 157 11.09 -18.30 3.19
C THR A 157 11.52 -17.10 4.02
N PRO A 158 10.91 -16.83 5.19
CA PRO A 158 11.35 -15.77 6.07
C PRO A 158 12.81 -16.01 6.46
N LYS A 159 13.67 -15.02 6.22
CA LYS A 159 15.07 -15.10 6.65
C LYS A 159 15.15 -15.06 8.18
N PRO A 160 16.25 -15.56 8.80
CA PRO A 160 16.42 -15.51 10.26
C PRO A 160 16.21 -14.12 10.87
N HIS A 161 16.59 -13.06 10.15
CA HIS A 161 16.43 -11.66 10.54
C HIS A 161 15.25 -10.95 9.84
N GLY A 162 14.36 -11.68 9.16
CA GLY A 162 13.26 -11.11 8.39
C GLY A 162 12.30 -10.30 9.26
N LEU A 163 12.00 -10.78 10.47
CA LEU A 163 11.15 -10.08 11.43
C LEU A 163 11.75 -8.74 11.87
N GLU A 164 13.04 -8.73 12.22
CA GLU A 164 13.76 -7.53 12.63
C GLU A 164 13.89 -6.53 11.46
N ARG A 165 14.12 -7.05 10.25
CA ARG A 165 14.14 -6.26 9.02
C ARG A 165 12.79 -5.61 8.79
N LEU A 166 11.69 -6.37 8.79
CA LEU A 166 10.34 -5.84 8.58
C LEU A 166 9.98 -4.77 9.61
N ALA A 167 10.27 -5.02 10.89
CA ALA A 167 10.06 -4.04 11.96
C ALA A 167 10.88 -2.76 11.73
N SER A 168 12.15 -2.89 11.33
CA SER A 168 13.02 -1.75 11.01
C SER A 168 12.55 -0.94 9.80
N LEU A 169 12.05 -1.63 8.76
CA LEU A 169 11.47 -0.98 7.57
C LEU A 169 10.22 -0.17 7.95
N ARG A 170 9.27 -0.80 8.66
CA ARG A 170 8.01 -0.16 9.07
C ARG A 170 8.20 1.06 9.94
N LYS A 171 9.21 1.06 10.82
CA LYS A 171 9.55 2.24 11.64
C LYS A 171 9.80 3.51 10.82
N ARG A 172 10.18 3.37 9.54
CA ARG A 172 10.50 4.52 8.68
C ARG A 172 9.30 5.15 8.00
N TYR A 173 8.24 4.40 7.72
CA TYR A 173 7.12 4.90 6.92
C TYR A 173 5.76 4.78 7.59
N ALA A 174 5.53 3.77 8.44
CA ALA A 174 4.22 3.49 9.00
C ALA A 174 3.67 4.67 9.82
N PRO A 175 4.45 5.32 10.71
CA PRO A 175 3.96 6.49 11.46
C PRO A 175 3.51 7.64 10.56
N THR A 176 4.24 7.89 9.47
CA THR A 176 3.95 8.94 8.51
C THR A 176 2.64 8.68 7.77
N VAL A 177 2.45 7.46 7.25
CA VAL A 177 1.22 7.11 6.51
C VAL A 177 0.00 6.99 7.44
N GLU A 178 0.20 6.54 8.68
CA GLU A 178 -0.84 6.55 9.71
C GLU A 178 -1.26 7.98 10.08
N ALA A 179 -0.30 8.92 10.14
CA ALA A 179 -0.61 10.34 10.35
C ALA A 179 -1.43 10.93 9.20
N LEU A 180 -1.06 10.61 7.95
CA LEU A 180 -1.85 11.00 6.76
C LEU A 180 -3.27 10.43 6.81
N SER A 181 -3.41 9.15 7.15
CA SER A 181 -4.72 8.49 7.26
C SER A 181 -5.59 9.15 8.32
N ARG A 182 -5.01 9.44 9.49
CA ARG A 182 -5.68 10.13 10.60
C ARG A 182 -6.11 11.55 10.21
N HIS A 183 -5.23 12.30 9.57
CA HIS A 183 -5.51 13.67 9.11
C HIS A 183 -6.65 13.71 8.10
N LEU A 184 -6.72 12.73 7.19
CA LEU A 184 -7.74 12.65 6.16
C LEU A 184 -9.03 11.94 6.59
N GLY A 185 -9.06 11.38 7.81
CA GLY A 185 -10.18 10.58 8.30
C GLY A 185 -10.43 9.32 7.46
N SER A 186 -9.37 8.75 6.89
CA SER A 186 -9.45 7.51 6.10
C SER A 186 -9.15 6.29 6.98
N PRO A 187 -9.64 5.09 6.62
CA PRO A 187 -9.20 3.87 7.30
C PRO A 187 -7.69 3.70 7.15
N THR A 188 -7.05 3.09 8.13
CA THR A 188 -5.66 2.62 8.04
C THR A 188 -5.61 1.27 7.34
N ALA A 189 -4.59 1.02 6.53
CA ALA A 189 -4.37 -0.30 5.95
C ALA A 189 -4.02 -1.31 7.04
N PRO A 190 -4.79 -2.40 7.20
CA PRO A 190 -4.44 -3.43 8.15
C PRO A 190 -3.33 -4.32 7.58
N LEU A 191 -2.38 -4.69 8.44
CA LEU A 191 -1.28 -5.58 8.10
C LEU A 191 -1.75 -6.98 7.68
N LEU A 192 -2.76 -7.48 8.39
CA LEU A 192 -3.44 -8.73 8.09
C LEU A 192 -4.84 -8.38 7.55
N PRO A 193 -5.37 -9.13 6.58
CA PRO A 193 -6.77 -8.94 6.19
C PRO A 193 -7.66 -9.13 7.40
N ASN A 194 -8.75 -8.36 7.47
CA ASN A 194 -9.83 -8.68 8.39
C ASN A 194 -10.37 -10.06 7.99
N ASP A 195 -10.49 -10.99 8.94
CA ASP A 195 -11.00 -12.36 8.72
C ASP A 195 -12.47 -12.42 8.24
N ARG A 196 -13.06 -11.28 7.86
CA ARG A 196 -14.22 -11.21 6.97
C ARG A 196 -13.80 -11.47 5.52
N GLY A 197 -12.97 -12.49 5.30
CA GLY A 197 -12.90 -13.12 3.99
C GLY A 197 -14.23 -13.80 3.76
N LEU A 198 -14.81 -13.57 2.57
CA LEU A 198 -15.94 -14.29 1.99
C LEU A 198 -16.24 -15.59 2.74
N SER A 199 -17.45 -15.67 3.31
CA SER A 199 -18.00 -16.85 3.94
C SER A 199 -17.62 -18.07 3.11
N ARG A 200 -17.27 -19.21 3.72
CA ARG A 200 -17.04 -20.47 2.97
C ARG A 200 -18.16 -20.77 1.96
N GLU A 201 -19.36 -20.25 2.22
CA GLU A 201 -20.54 -20.28 1.35
C GLU A 201 -20.43 -19.42 0.08
N GLU A 202 -19.73 -18.28 0.10
CA GLU A 202 -19.56 -17.39 -1.06
C GLU A 202 -18.43 -17.87 -1.98
N LEU A 203 -17.38 -18.50 -1.42
CA LEU A 203 -16.34 -19.17 -2.20
C LEU A 203 -16.84 -20.46 -2.88
N ALA A 204 -17.89 -21.09 -2.34
CA ALA A 204 -18.53 -22.26 -2.93
C ALA A 204 -19.53 -21.91 -4.06
N GLN A 205 -19.78 -20.62 -4.32
CA GLN A 205 -20.73 -20.13 -5.32
C GLN A 205 -20.09 -19.43 -6.52
N LEU A 206 -18.75 -19.43 -6.61
CA LEU A 206 -18.06 -18.98 -7.82
C LEU A 206 -18.14 -20.08 -8.90
N PRO A 207 -18.51 -19.74 -10.15
CA PRO A 207 -18.70 -20.70 -11.23
C PRO A 207 -17.40 -21.39 -11.67
#